data_AF-A0A2S6RSP8-F1
#
_entry.id   AF-A0A2S6RSP8-F1
#
_cell.length_a   1.000
_cell.length_b   1.000
_cell.length_c   1.000
_cell.angle_alpha   90.00
_cell.angle_beta   90.00
_cell.angle_gamma   90.00
#
_symmetry.space_group_name_H-M   'P 1'
#
loop_
_entity.id
_entity.type
_entity.pdbx_description
1 polymer ?
#
loop_
_entity_poly.entity_id
_entity_poly.type
_entity_poly.pdbx_seq_one_letter_code
_entity_poly.pdbx_strand_id
1 'polypeptide(L)'
;MNLLIRFIIFFIISITSLNAETVAVKCHIDEEHSYSFLFNFNDKKATWLDQNNQDMIITIFPDVEKGGKLLIMGGVGKNNEKHTFIIDVVKAVVNVSTNLGFHKSGKCGNKSIIEPKDPYAD
;
A
#
# COMPACT_ATOMS: atom_id res chain seq x y z
N MET A 1 -0.41 40.88 15.27
CA MET A 1 -1.05 39.55 15.30
C MET A 1 -0.53 38.81 16.52
N ASN A 2 -1.35 38.60 17.56
CA ASN A 2 -0.93 38.02 18.83
C ASN A 2 -0.23 36.68 18.62
N LEU A 3 0.84 36.41 19.39
CA LEU A 3 1.62 35.18 19.35
C LEU A 3 0.71 33.92 19.44
N LEU A 4 -0.32 34.01 20.29
CA LEU A 4 -1.37 33.00 20.44
C LEU A 4 -2.12 32.65 19.15
N ILE A 5 -2.46 33.66 18.34
CA ILE A 5 -3.17 33.46 17.06
C ILE A 5 -2.26 32.74 16.06
N ARG A 6 -0.96 33.06 16.05
CA ARG A 6 0.02 32.35 15.23
C ARG A 6 0.16 30.88 15.63
N PHE A 7 0.17 30.57 16.93
CA PHE A 7 0.22 29.19 17.42
C PHE A 7 -1.04 28.40 17.06
N ILE A 8 -2.23 29.00 17.19
CA ILE A 8 -3.50 28.33 16.81
C ILE A 8 -3.53 28.03 15.31
N ILE A 9 -3.12 28.96 14.46
CA ILE A 9 -3.06 28.76 13.01
C ILE A 9 -2.05 27.65 12.67
N PHE A 10 -0.88 27.65 13.31
CA PHE A 10 0.12 26.60 13.12
C PHE A 10 -0.39 25.21 13.55
N PHE A 11 -1.13 25.16 14.66
CA PHE A 11 -1.74 23.93 15.14
C PHE A 11 -2.78 23.41 14.13
N ILE A 12 -3.70 24.26 13.66
CA ILE A 12 -4.74 23.88 12.67
C ILE A 12 -4.13 23.32 11.37
N ILE A 13 -3.06 23.93 10.86
CA ILE A 13 -2.37 23.43 9.65
C ILE A 13 -1.78 22.04 9.90
N SER A 14 -1.19 21.81 11.07
CA SER A 14 -0.57 20.53 11.44
C SER A 14 -1.58 19.38 11.63
N ILE A 15 -2.84 19.66 12.00
CA ILE A 15 -3.87 18.62 12.17
C ILE A 15 -4.32 18.08 10.80
N THR A 16 -4.34 18.92 9.75
CA THR A 16 -4.79 18.49 8.41
C THR A 16 -3.86 17.46 7.75
N SER A 17 -2.62 17.32 8.22
CA SER A 17 -1.66 16.32 7.75
C SER A 17 -1.74 14.96 8.46
N LEU A 18 -2.60 14.79 9.49
CA LEU A 18 -2.72 13.53 10.23
C LEU A 18 -3.57 12.46 9.52
N ASN A 19 -4.37 12.84 8.52
CA ASN A 19 -5.30 11.94 7.82
C ASN A 19 -4.78 11.53 6.44
N ALA A 20 -3.49 11.19 6.34
CA ALA A 20 -3.00 10.55 5.13
C ALA A 20 -3.46 9.07 5.13
N GLU A 21 -4.64 8.80 4.57
CA GLU A 21 -5.12 7.44 4.22
C GLU A 21 -4.36 6.90 2.99
N THR A 22 -3.07 7.23 2.90
CA THR A 22 -2.13 6.72 1.92
C THR A 22 -0.94 6.07 2.62
N VAL A 23 -0.57 4.86 2.20
CA VAL A 23 0.54 4.12 2.79
C VAL A 23 1.50 3.67 1.70
N ALA A 24 2.77 4.04 1.86
CA ALA A 24 3.84 3.54 1.02
C ALA A 24 4.36 2.22 1.58
N VAL A 25 4.43 1.18 0.74
CA VAL A 25 4.84 -0.17 1.11
C VAL A 25 5.94 -0.63 0.19
N LYS A 26 7.05 -1.10 0.77
CA LYS A 26 8.09 -1.81 0.03
C LYS A 26 8.07 -3.28 0.39
N CYS A 27 8.04 -4.13 -0.62
CA CYS A 27 8.11 -5.57 -0.49
C CYS A 27 9.41 -6.11 -1.06
N HIS A 28 10.05 -7.00 -0.30
CA HIS A 28 11.29 -7.66 -0.65
C HIS A 28 11.00 -9.13 -0.96
N ILE A 29 11.32 -9.57 -2.18
CA ILE A 29 11.14 -10.96 -2.62
C ILE A 29 12.43 -11.75 -2.40
N ASP A 30 13.55 -11.20 -2.84
CA ASP A 30 14.90 -11.72 -2.63
C ASP A 30 15.91 -10.56 -2.70
N GLU A 31 17.21 -10.89 -2.81
CA GLU A 31 18.29 -9.89 -2.83
C GLU A 31 18.23 -8.96 -4.06
N GLU A 32 17.66 -9.43 -5.17
CA GLU A 32 17.62 -8.70 -6.44
C GLU A 32 16.26 -8.05 -6.71
N HIS A 33 15.18 -8.60 -6.15
CA HIS A 33 13.81 -8.20 -6.46
C HIS A 33 13.13 -7.53 -5.26
N SER A 34 12.75 -6.27 -5.46
CA SER A 34 11.86 -5.55 -4.54
C SER A 34 10.86 -4.70 -5.32
N TYR A 35 9.68 -4.48 -4.72
CA TYR A 35 8.57 -3.76 -5.32
C TYR A 35 8.02 -2.74 -4.33
N SER A 36 7.82 -1.52 -4.80
CA SER A 36 7.37 -0.38 -3.98
C SER A 36 6.03 0.12 -4.50
N PHE A 37 5.06 0.22 -3.58
CA PHE A 37 3.70 0.63 -3.87
C PHE A 37 3.29 1.81 -3.01
N LEU A 38 2.40 2.64 -3.54
CA LEU A 38 1.64 3.62 -2.77
C LEU A 38 0.17 3.25 -2.83
N PHE A 39 -0.40 2.90 -1.69
CA PHE A 39 -1.83 2.59 -1.56
C PHE A 39 -2.58 3.81 -1.09
N ASN A 40 -3.72 4.10 -1.71
CA ASN A 40 -4.69 5.06 -1.24
C ASN A 40 -5.97 4.30 -0.90
N PHE A 41 -6.29 4.24 0.40
CA PHE A 41 -7.40 3.42 0.89
C PHE A 41 -8.77 4.03 0.58
N ASN A 42 -8.87 5.35 0.55
CA ASN A 42 -10.11 6.06 0.21
C ASN A 42 -10.51 5.86 -1.24
N ASP A 43 -9.56 6.16 -2.12
CA ASP A 43 -9.79 6.08 -3.57
C ASP A 43 -9.73 4.63 -4.07
N LYS A 44 -9.33 3.68 -3.20
CA LYS A 44 -9.06 2.29 -3.52
C LYS A 44 -8.12 2.17 -4.71
N LYS A 45 -7.01 2.93 -4.64
CA LYS A 45 -5.99 3.01 -5.69
C LYS A 45 -4.67 2.46 -5.20
N ALA A 46 -3.89 1.93 -6.13
CA ALA A 46 -2.54 1.47 -5.91
C ALA A 46 -1.66 1.97 -7.04
N THR A 47 -0.54 2.59 -6.69
CA THR A 47 0.43 3.11 -7.65
C THR A 47 1.74 2.34 -7.47
N TRP A 48 2.31 1.86 -8.56
CA TRP A 48 3.59 1.18 -8.58
C TRP A 48 4.72 2.19 -8.79
N LEU A 49 5.44 2.46 -7.72
CA LEU A 49 6.43 3.54 -7.66
C LEU A 49 7.66 3.26 -8.53
N ASP A 50 8.10 2.00 -8.62
CA ASP A 50 9.29 1.63 -9.41
C ASP A 50 9.05 1.72 -10.93
N GLN A 51 7.79 1.83 -11.35
CA GLN A 51 7.34 1.92 -12.75
C GLN A 51 6.84 3.33 -13.09
N ASN A 52 7.63 4.36 -12.76
CA ASN A 52 7.29 5.75 -13.06
C ASN A 52 5.91 6.16 -12.50
N ASN A 53 5.59 5.70 -11.28
CA ASN A 53 4.31 5.94 -10.63
C ASN A 53 3.11 5.50 -11.47
N GLN A 54 3.21 4.34 -12.12
CA GLN A 54 2.11 3.77 -12.88
C GLN A 54 0.96 3.38 -11.94
N ASP A 55 -0.27 3.75 -12.31
CA ASP A 55 -1.47 3.25 -11.65
C ASP A 55 -1.71 1.77 -11.98
N MET A 56 -1.99 1.00 -10.94
CA MET A 56 -2.21 -0.43 -11.03
C MET A 56 -3.68 -0.75 -11.25
N ILE A 57 -3.93 -1.80 -12.03
CA ILE A 57 -5.28 -2.34 -12.19
C ILE A 57 -5.58 -3.21 -10.97
N ILE A 58 -6.50 -2.75 -10.12
CA ILE A 58 -6.90 -3.50 -8.92
C ILE A 58 -8.12 -4.35 -9.27
N THR A 59 -8.04 -5.66 -9.00
CA THR A 59 -9.19 -6.58 -9.14
C THR A 59 -9.88 -6.86 -7.82
N ILE A 60 -9.12 -6.84 -6.72
CA ILE A 60 -9.65 -6.99 -5.35
C ILE A 60 -8.94 -5.97 -4.46
N PHE A 61 -9.73 -5.12 -3.79
CA PHE A 61 -9.23 -4.24 -2.73
C PHE A 61 -9.78 -4.73 -1.38
N PRO A 62 -8.93 -4.92 -0.35
CA PRO A 62 -9.35 -5.52 0.91
C PRO A 62 -10.28 -4.59 1.69
N ASP A 63 -11.30 -5.18 2.31
CA ASP A 63 -12.17 -4.56 3.32
C ASP A 63 -12.07 -5.43 4.57
N VAL A 64 -11.14 -5.08 5.46
CA VAL A 64 -10.84 -5.88 6.66
C VAL A 64 -12.02 -5.98 7.61
N GLU A 65 -12.92 -4.98 7.62
CA GLU A 65 -14.15 -4.99 8.42
C GLU A 65 -15.13 -6.03 7.92
N LYS A 66 -15.19 -6.24 6.59
CA LYS A 66 -16.00 -7.29 5.97
C LYS A 66 -15.25 -8.62 5.78
N GLY A 67 -14.08 -8.78 6.42
CA GLY A 67 -13.28 -10.00 6.39
C GLY A 67 -12.32 -10.13 5.20
N GLY A 68 -12.27 -9.15 4.30
CA GLY A 68 -11.34 -9.12 3.16
C GLY A 68 -9.92 -8.78 3.60
N LYS A 69 -8.95 -9.64 3.27
CA LYS A 69 -7.53 -9.51 3.67
C LYS A 69 -6.54 -9.54 2.51
N LEU A 70 -7.05 -9.64 1.28
CA LEU A 70 -6.24 -9.78 0.07
C LEU A 70 -6.39 -8.56 -0.81
N LEU A 71 -5.26 -8.07 -1.30
CA LEU A 71 -5.17 -7.07 -2.36
C LEU A 71 -4.59 -7.75 -3.60
N ILE A 72 -5.32 -7.70 -4.72
CA ILE A 72 -4.87 -8.27 -6.00
C ILE A 72 -4.77 -7.15 -7.03
N MET A 73 -3.58 -7.04 -7.62
CA MET A 73 -3.21 -5.95 -8.51
C MET A 73 -2.47 -6.47 -9.73
N GLY A 74 -2.72 -5.85 -10.88
CA GLY A 74 -2.01 -6.09 -12.14
C GLY A 74 -1.30 -4.84 -12.62
N GLY A 75 -0.11 -5.02 -13.19
CA GLY A 75 0.69 -3.96 -13.78
C GLY A 75 1.56 -4.46 -14.92
N VAL A 76 2.19 -3.54 -15.65
CA VAL A 76 3.09 -3.87 -16.76
C VAL A 76 4.44 -3.24 -16.49
N GLY A 77 5.49 -4.05 -16.36
CA GLY A 77 6.84 -3.57 -16.14
C GLY A 77 7.46 -2.96 -17.41
N LYS A 78 8.60 -2.28 -17.27
CA LYS A 78 9.34 -1.61 -18.37
C LYS A 78 9.57 -2.47 -19.61
N ASN A 79 9.70 -3.80 -19.44
CA ASN A 79 9.96 -4.74 -20.52
C ASN A 79 8.68 -5.37 -21.11
N ASN A 80 7.50 -4.76 -20.92
CA ASN A 80 6.19 -5.32 -21.30
C ASN A 80 5.82 -6.65 -20.62
N GLU A 81 6.54 -7.01 -19.56
CA GLU A 81 6.22 -8.09 -18.64
C GLU A 81 4.96 -7.74 -17.84
N LYS A 82 3.98 -8.64 -17.85
CA LYS A 82 2.73 -8.48 -17.09
C LYS A 82 2.96 -9.07 -15.70
N HIS A 83 2.81 -8.24 -14.68
CA HIS A 83 2.94 -8.63 -13.28
C HIS A 83 1.56 -8.75 -12.64
N THR A 84 1.40 -9.79 -11.83
CA THR A 84 0.28 -9.95 -10.89
C THR A 84 0.85 -9.98 -9.49
N PHE A 85 0.35 -9.10 -8.64
CA PHE A 85 0.69 -9.01 -7.22
C PHE A 85 -0.50 -9.45 -6.39
N ILE A 86 -0.29 -10.38 -5.48
CA ILE A 86 -1.28 -10.80 -4.48
C ILE A 86 -0.68 -10.52 -3.11
N ILE A 87 -1.29 -9.61 -2.35
CA ILE A 87 -0.79 -9.18 -1.05
C ILE A 87 -1.79 -9.58 0.03
N ASP A 88 -1.33 -10.34 1.02
CA ASP A 88 -2.01 -10.44 2.31
C ASP A 88 -1.67 -9.18 3.12
N VAL A 89 -2.62 -8.24 3.18
CA VAL A 89 -2.38 -6.92 3.77
C VAL A 89 -2.27 -6.96 5.29
N VAL A 90 -2.73 -8.03 5.93
CA VAL A 90 -2.62 -8.21 7.39
C VAL A 90 -1.30 -8.88 7.74
N LYS A 91 -0.87 -9.88 6.98
CA LYS A 91 0.44 -10.53 7.21
C LYS A 91 1.61 -9.79 6.58
N ALA A 92 1.32 -8.82 5.72
CA ALA A 92 2.27 -8.09 4.92
C ALA A 92 3.20 -9.03 4.12
N VAL A 93 2.58 -9.95 3.39
CA VAL A 93 3.25 -10.90 2.50
C VAL A 93 2.75 -10.68 1.09
N VAL A 94 3.65 -10.67 0.11
CA VAL A 94 3.32 -10.56 -1.31
C VAL A 94 3.69 -11.84 -2.03
N ASN A 95 2.86 -12.22 -3.00
CA ASN A 95 3.19 -13.15 -4.06
C ASN A 95 3.21 -12.38 -5.39
N VAL A 96 4.26 -12.57 -6.17
CA VAL A 96 4.47 -11.94 -7.47
C VAL A 96 4.54 -13.04 -8.52
N SER A 97 3.74 -12.88 -9.56
CA SER A 97 3.76 -13.73 -10.74
C SER A 97 3.91 -12.89 -12.00
N THR A 98 4.73 -13.35 -12.96
CA THR A 98 4.80 -12.73 -14.29
C THR A 98 4.36 -13.68 -15.40
N ASN A 99 4.00 -13.12 -16.56
CA ASN A 99 3.74 -13.91 -17.76
C ASN A 99 4.98 -14.63 -18.33
N LEU A 100 6.17 -14.36 -17.78
CA LEU A 100 7.43 -14.99 -18.17
C LEU A 100 7.77 -16.20 -17.27
N GLY A 101 6.85 -16.61 -16.40
CA GLY A 101 7.01 -17.78 -15.54
C GLY A 101 7.74 -17.50 -14.22
N PHE A 102 8.08 -16.24 -13.92
CA PHE A 102 8.57 -15.88 -12.58
C PHE A 102 7.42 -15.98 -11.58
N HIS A 103 7.64 -16.73 -10.50
CA HIS A 103 6.70 -16.87 -9.39
C HIS A 103 7.45 -16.96 -8.07
N LYS A 104 7.33 -15.93 -7.22
CA LYS A 104 7.98 -15.90 -5.91
C LYS A 104 7.13 -15.15 -4.90
N SER A 105 7.38 -15.42 -3.62
CA SER A 105 6.78 -14.71 -2.51
C SER A 105 7.82 -13.97 -1.68
N GLY A 106 7.40 -12.92 -1.00
CA GLY A 106 8.26 -12.06 -0.20
C GLY A 106 7.50 -11.35 0.91
N LYS A 107 8.21 -10.53 1.69
CA LYS A 107 7.65 -9.78 2.81
C LYS A 107 7.54 -8.30 2.47
N CYS A 108 6.48 -7.65 2.93
CA CYS A 108 6.20 -6.24 2.80
C CYS A 108 6.41 -5.57 4.15
N GLY A 109 7.48 -4.80 4.32
CA GLY A 109 7.84 -4.25 5.63
C GLY A 109 7.90 -5.29 6.75
N ASN A 110 7.75 -4.83 7.99
CA ASN A 110 7.85 -5.66 9.20
C ASN A 110 6.52 -5.79 9.96
N LYS A 111 5.45 -5.15 9.48
CA LYS A 111 4.12 -5.07 10.11
C LYS A 111 3.04 -5.08 9.05
N SER A 112 1.79 -5.30 9.47
CA SER A 112 0.58 -5.21 8.65
C SER A 112 0.55 -3.91 7.83
N ILE A 113 0.08 -4.00 6.59
CA ILE A 113 -0.16 -2.85 5.70
C ILE A 113 -1.48 -2.18 6.05
N ILE A 114 -2.50 -3.00 6.38
CA ILE A 114 -3.77 -2.55 6.93
C ILE A 114 -3.91 -3.17 8.31
N GLU A 115 -4.04 -2.33 9.33
CA GLU A 115 -4.30 -2.79 10.69
C GLU A 115 -5.77 -3.22 10.78
N PRO A 116 -6.05 -4.50 11.09
CA PRO A 116 -7.41 -4.91 11.38
C PRO A 116 -7.87 -4.20 12.66
N LYS A 117 -9.14 -3.83 12.72
CA LYS A 117 -9.74 -3.37 13.97
C LYS A 117 -9.62 -4.46 15.02
N ASP A 118 -9.09 -4.11 16.18
CA ASP A 118 -9.06 -5.01 17.33
C ASP A 118 -10.51 -5.20 17.81
N PRO A 119 -11.08 -6.41 17.77
CA PRO A 119 -12.44 -6.65 18.24
C PRO A 119 -12.60 -6.42 19.75
N TYR A 120 -11.51 -6.22 20.49
CA TYR A 120 -11.48 -5.98 21.93
C TYR A 120 -11.00 -4.56 22.31
N ALA A 121 -10.74 -3.67 21.34
CA ALA A 121 -10.44 -2.27 21.63
C ALA A 121 -11.76 -1.49 21.78
N ASP A 122 -11.99 -0.96 22.98
CA ASP A 122 -13.15 -0.15 23.37
C ASP A 122 -13.20 1.22 22.69
#